data_AF-A0A8S2Y5E9-F1
#
_entry.id   AF-A0A8S2Y5E9-F1
#
_cell.length_a   1.000
_cell.length_b   1.000
_cell.length_c   1.000
_cell.angle_alpha   90.00
_cell.angle_beta   90.00
_cell.angle_gamma   90.00
#
_symmetry.space_group_name_H-M   'P 1'
#
loop_
_entity.id
_entity.type
_entity.pdbx_description
1 polymer ?
#
loop_
_entity_poly.entity_id
_entity_poly.type
_entity_poly.pdbx_seq_one_letter_code
_entity_poly.pdbx_strand_id
1 'polypeptide(L)' 'TELLEATSEVIDKQILTKIRESIIISIMADEGTDINHHQNLSICTRYCNQDTGQYIIALY' A
#
# COMPACT_ATOMS: atom_id res chain seq x y z
N THR A 1 -17.38 -9.35 -11.30
CA THR A 1 -15.94 -9.54 -11.02
C THR A 1 -15.12 -8.49 -11.73
N GLU A 2 -15.32 -8.30 -13.04
CA GLU A 2 -14.62 -7.28 -13.85
C GLU A 2 -14.68 -5.84 -13.30
N LEU A 3 -15.85 -5.39 -12.80
CA LEU A 3 -15.97 -4.05 -12.22
C LEU A 3 -15.11 -3.86 -10.95
N LEU A 4 -14.97 -4.91 -10.14
CA LEU A 4 -14.18 -4.88 -8.91
C LEU A 4 -12.69 -4.83 -9.25
N GLU A 5 -12.25 -5.65 -10.20
CA GLU A 5 -10.87 -5.67 -10.70
C GLU A 5 -10.49 -4.33 -11.32
N ALA A 6 -11.34 -3.78 -12.19
CA ALA A 6 -11.11 -2.47 -12.79
C ALA A 6 -11.04 -1.35 -11.73
N THR A 7 -11.88 -1.42 -10.70
CA THR A 7 -11.85 -0.44 -9.59
C THR A 7 -10.56 -0.58 -8.77
N SER A 8 -10.12 -1.81 -8.49
CA SER A 8 -8.87 -2.09 -7.79
C SER A 8 -7.67 -1.53 -8.56
N GLU A 9 -7.58 -1.80 -9.87
CA GLU A 9 -6.48 -1.28 -10.69
C GLU A 9 -6.40 0.24 -10.70
N VAL A 10 -7.55 0.92 -10.75
CA VAL A 10 -7.60 2.40 -10.72
C VAL A 10 -7.10 2.92 -9.37
N ILE A 11 -7.53 2.30 -8.27
CA ILE A 11 -7.10 2.67 -6.91
C ILE A 11 -5.59 2.43 -6.76
N ASP A 12 -5.08 1.28 -7.19
CA ASP A 12 -3.66 0.93 -7.12
C ASP A 12 -2.79 1.93 -7.90
N LYS A 13 -3.20 2.27 -9.13
CA LYS A 13 -2.48 3.28 -9.95
C LYS A 13 -2.43 4.64 -9.26
N GLN A 14 -3.51 5.07 -8.63
CA GLN A 14 -3.54 6.35 -7.91
C GLN A 14 -2.65 6.34 -6.67
N ILE A 15 -2.72 5.28 -5.85
CA ILE A 15 -1.88 5.11 -4.65
C ILE A 15 -0.40 5.09 -5.04
N LEU A 16 -0.02 4.29 -6.04
CA LEU A 16 1.37 4.20 -6.49
C LEU A 16 1.89 5.53 -7.03
N THR A 17 1.06 6.31 -7.73
CA THR A 17 1.42 7.65 -8.21
C THR A 17 1.70 8.57 -7.03
N LYS A 18 0.81 8.61 -6.03
CA LYS A 18 0.97 9.45 -4.84
C LYS A 18 2.16 9.05 -3.96
N ILE A 19 2.47 7.76 -3.86
CA ILE A 19 3.69 7.28 -3.18
C ILE A 19 4.93 7.81 -3.90
N ARG A 20 4.99 7.70 -5.24
CA ARG A 20 6.15 8.17 -6.04
C ARG A 20 6.38 9.68 -5.94
N GLU A 21 5.31 10.45 -5.81
CA GLU A 21 5.36 11.91 -5.67
C GLU A 21 5.68 12.36 -4.23
N SER A 22 5.55 11.46 -3.24
CA SER A 22 5.76 11.82 -1.84
C SER A 22 7.25 11.94 -1.50
N ILE A 23 7.60 13.04 -0.82
CA ILE A 23 8.95 13.28 -0.30
C ILE A 23 9.24 12.42 0.94
N ILE A 24 8.20 12.04 1.69
CA ILE A 24 8.34 11.31 2.96
C ILE A 24 7.65 9.96 2.83
N ILE A 25 8.45 8.89 2.82
CA ILE A 25 7.99 7.52 2.71
C ILE A 25 8.60 6.69 3.85
N SER A 26 7.79 5.85 4.48
CA SER A 26 8.23 4.83 5.43
C SER A 26 7.68 3.47 4.98
N ILE A 27 8.56 2.49 4.81
CA ILE A 27 8.19 1.13 4.47
C ILE A 27 8.38 0.25 5.70
N MET A 28 7.37 -0.55 6.01
CA MET A 28 7.40 -1.58 7.05
C MET A 28 7.11 -2.92 6.38
N ALA A 29 8.06 -3.85 6.46
CA ALA A 29 7.86 -5.24 6.08
C ALA A 29 7.59 -6.04 7.35
N ASP A 30 6.50 -6.82 7.35
CA ASP A 30 6.15 -7.72 8.44
C ASP A 30 6.14 -9.15 7.92
N GLU A 31 6.85 -10.03 8.62
CA GLU A 31 6.96 -11.46 8.30
C GLU A 31 6.19 -12.25 9.35
N GLY A 32 5.00 -12.72 8.97
CA GLY A 32 4.16 -13.58 9.79
C GLY A 32 4.43 -15.05 9.49
N THR A 33 4.55 -15.86 10.54
CA THR A 33 4.41 -17.32 10.41
C THR A 33 2.97 -17.69 10.74
N ASP A 34 2.21 -18.04 9.71
CA ASP A 34 0.86 -18.55 9.92
C ASP A 34 0.90 -19.98 10.48
N ILE A 35 -0.18 -20.39 11.15
CA ILE A 35 -0.35 -21.75 11.73
C ILE A 35 -0.17 -22.85 10.64
N ASN A 36 -0.31 -22.49 9.35
CA ASN A 36 -0.20 -23.37 8.19
C ASN A 36 1.16 -23.36 7.47
N HIS A 37 2.26 -22.86 8.07
CA HIS A 37 3.62 -22.87 7.49
C HIS A 37 3.82 -22.11 6.17
N HIS A 38 2.85 -21.30 5.74
CA HIS A 38 3.08 -20.33 4.68
C HIS A 38 3.79 -19.10 5.25
N GLN A 39 4.90 -18.70 4.64
CA GLN A 39 5.55 -17.42 4.93
C GLN A 39 4.66 -16.31 4.37
N ASN A 40 4.08 -15.50 5.27
CA ASN A 40 3.31 -14.33 4.88
C ASN A 40 4.21 -13.11 4.98
N LEU A 41 4.54 -12.51 3.83
CA LEU A 41 5.20 -11.22 3.76
C LEU A 41 4.13 -10.15 3.51
N SER A 42 3.99 -9.20 4.43
CA SER A 42 3.14 -8.03 4.25
C SER A 42 4.00 -6.77 4.14
N ILE A 43 3.72 -5.94 3.14
CA ILE A 43 4.45 -4.69 2.90
C ILE A 43 3.50 -3.51 3.13
N CYS A 44 3.78 -2.76 4.18
CA CYS A 44 3.06 -1.54 4.53
C CYS A 44 3.88 -0.32 4.09
N THR A 45 3.35 0.45 3.15
CA THR A 45 3.93 1.72 2.72
C THR A 45 3.15 2.88 3.30
N ARG A 46 3.83 3.75 4.03
CA ARG A 46 3.27 4.99 4.57
C ARG A 46 3.86 6.16 3.82
N TYR A 47 3.00 7.07 3.36
CA TYR A 47 3.43 8.30 2.69
C TYR A 47 2.68 9.50 3.22
N CYS A 48 3.31 10.67 3.19
CA CYS A 48 2.63 11.94 3.49
C CYS A 48 1.99 12.47 2.21
N ASN A 49 0.66 12.62 2.22
CA ASN A 49 -0.05 13.35 1.18
C ASN A 49 0.25 14.83 1.35
N GLN A 50 0.95 15.43 0.39
CA GLN A 50 1.35 16.82 0.46
C GLN A 50 0.20 17.81 0.30
N ASP A 51 -0.86 17.38 -0.39
CA ASP A 51 -2.05 18.21 -0.63
C ASP A 51 -2.86 18.39 0.67
N THR A 52 -2.89 17.37 1.53
CA THR A 52 -3.70 17.36 2.76
C THR A 52 -2.89 17.38 4.05
N GLY A 53 -1.57 17.15 3.98
CA GLY A 53 -0.68 16.97 5.13
C GLY A 53 -0.92 15.67 5.91
N GLN A 54 -1.75 14.75 5.40
CA GLN A 54 -2.13 13.52 6.09
C GLN A 54 -1.19 12.36 5.76
N TYR A 55 -0.92 11.52 6.75
CA TYR A 55 -0.20 10.25 6.54
C TYR A 55 -1.19 9.19 6.08
N ILE A 56 -0.93 8.62 4.90
CA ILE A 56 -1.73 7.56 4.30
C ILE A 56 -0.95 6.26 4.37
N ILE A 57 -1.66 5.17 4.69
CA ILE A 57 -1.11 3.81 4.77
C ILE A 57 -1.66 3.01 3.59
N ALA A 58 -0.77 2.49 2.76
CA ALA A 58 -1.07 1.52 1.71
C ALA A 58 -0.51 0.15 2.14
N LEU A 59 -1.40 -0.82 2.30
CA LEU A 59 -1.06 -2.20 2.66
C LEU A 59 -1.08 -3.04 1.38
N TYR A 60 0.03 -3.74 1.13
CA TYR A 60 0.20 -4.70 0.04
C TYR A 60 0.55 -6.07 0.61
#